data_AF-A0A0D2J9G2-F1
#
_entry.id   AF-A0A0D2J9G2-F1
#
_cell.length_a   1.000
_cell.length_b   1.000
_cell.length_c   1.000
_cell.angle_alpha   90.00
_cell.angle_beta   90.00
_cell.angle_gamma   90.00
#
_symmetry.space_group_name_H-M   'P 1'
#
loop_
_entity.id
_entity.type
_entity.pdbx_description
1 polymer ?
#
loop_
_entity_poly.entity_id
_entity_poly.type
_entity_poly.pdbx_seq_one_letter_code
_entity_poly.pdbx_strand_id
1 'polypeptide(L)'
;MRLASSLGLRRLAAASRHQKAPALARRAQMATAAAAPKVAPLGDWVSPISSELITSRTLGLGSPTVLPDGTITWAEMRPSEGGRTVIVARLPDGSAADVTPPPDSGLNVRTRVHEYGGGEHLVLADGRLVFSNFA
;
A
#
# COMPACT_ATOMS: atom_id res chain seq x y z
N MET A 1 26.25 -72.96 -29.65
CA MET A 1 25.79 -74.26 -30.18
C MET A 1 24.28 -74.37 -29.97
N ARG A 2 23.52 -74.48 -31.07
CA ARG A 2 22.05 -74.71 -31.20
C ARG A 2 21.12 -73.56 -30.78
N LEU A 3 20.01 -73.24 -31.45
CA LEU A 3 19.48 -73.50 -32.81
C LEU A 3 18.28 -72.54 -32.98
N ALA A 4 18.00 -72.13 -34.22
CA ALA A 4 16.91 -71.26 -34.63
C ALA A 4 15.51 -71.89 -34.52
N SER A 5 14.46 -71.06 -34.42
CA SER A 5 13.11 -71.22 -35.00
C SER A 5 12.18 -70.16 -34.42
N SER A 6 11.17 -69.58 -35.08
CA SER A 6 10.81 -69.40 -36.49
C SER A 6 9.55 -68.51 -36.47
N LEU A 7 9.44 -67.63 -37.46
CA LEU A 7 8.25 -66.95 -38.02
C LEU A 7 6.89 -67.05 -37.29
N GLY A 8 6.29 -65.86 -37.07
CA GLY A 8 4.84 -65.67 -36.97
C GLY A 8 4.45 -64.32 -37.55
N LEU A 9 3.84 -64.35 -38.74
CA LEU A 9 3.48 -63.19 -39.58
C LEU A 9 2.30 -62.37 -39.02
N ARG A 10 2.44 -61.04 -39.11
CA ARG A 10 1.48 -60.00 -39.56
C ARG A 10 0.02 -60.07 -39.07
N ARG A 11 -0.42 -58.96 -38.46
CA ARG A 11 -1.62 -58.24 -38.95
C ARG A 11 -1.51 -56.73 -38.72
N LEU A 12 -2.07 -56.01 -39.70
CA LEU A 12 -1.99 -54.58 -39.95
C LEU A 12 -2.93 -53.75 -39.05
N ALA A 13 -2.53 -52.47 -38.95
CA ALA A 13 -3.37 -51.26 -38.80
C ALA A 13 -3.98 -50.95 -37.42
N ALA A 14 -3.58 -49.81 -36.85
CA ALA A 14 -4.35 -48.57 -36.99
C ALA A 14 -3.56 -47.37 -36.43
N ALA A 15 -3.80 -46.21 -37.04
CA ALA A 15 -3.10 -44.97 -36.87
C ALA A 15 -3.01 -44.44 -35.42
N SER A 16 -1.87 -43.80 -35.14
CA SER A 16 -1.67 -42.86 -34.05
C SER A 16 -2.83 -41.86 -33.96
N ARG A 17 -3.54 -41.86 -32.83
CA ARG A 17 -4.27 -40.69 -32.36
C ARG A 17 -3.52 -40.17 -31.15
N HIS A 18 -2.73 -39.13 -31.36
CA HIS A 18 -2.35 -38.20 -30.31
C HIS A 18 -3.61 -37.72 -29.59
N GLN A 19 -3.85 -38.22 -28.39
CA GLN A 19 -4.85 -37.67 -27.49
C GLN A 19 -4.29 -36.35 -26.96
N LYS A 20 -4.62 -35.23 -27.61
CA LYS A 20 -4.42 -33.90 -27.01
C LYS A 20 -5.33 -33.82 -25.78
N ALA A 21 -4.74 -33.85 -24.59
CA ALA A 21 -5.43 -33.48 -23.36
C ALA A 21 -6.01 -32.06 -23.54
N PRO A 22 -7.28 -31.80 -23.17
CA PRO A 22 -7.86 -30.48 -23.36
C PRO A 22 -7.20 -29.50 -22.36
N ALA A 23 -6.46 -28.53 -22.91
CA ALA A 23 -5.81 -27.44 -22.19
C ALA A 23 -6.80 -26.35 -21.70
N LEU A 24 -7.96 -26.76 -21.16
CA LEU A 24 -9.03 -25.86 -20.72
C LEU A 24 -9.47 -26.06 -19.26
N ALA A 25 -8.89 -27.04 -18.54
CA ALA A 25 -9.26 -27.35 -17.15
C ALA A 25 -8.42 -26.61 -16.08
N ARG A 26 -7.87 -25.42 -16.38
CA ARG A 26 -7.15 -24.60 -15.39
C ARG A 26 -7.49 -23.12 -15.48
N ARG A 27 -8.78 -22.83 -15.73
CA ARG A 27 -9.31 -21.45 -15.74
C ARG A 27 -10.68 -21.30 -15.08
N ALA A 28 -11.16 -22.32 -14.36
CA ALA A 28 -12.50 -22.34 -13.77
C ALA A 28 -12.50 -22.52 -12.24
N GLN A 29 -11.47 -22.04 -11.54
CA GLN A 29 -11.38 -22.27 -10.09
C GLN A 29 -10.81 -21.08 -9.31
N MET A 30 -11.28 -19.86 -9.60
CA MET A 30 -11.27 -18.73 -8.64
C MET A 30 -12.47 -17.79 -8.88
N ALA A 31 -13.63 -18.33 -9.27
CA ALA A 31 -14.89 -17.60 -9.10
C ALA A 31 -15.46 -18.02 -7.74
N THR A 32 -14.99 -17.39 -6.66
CA THR A 32 -15.74 -17.40 -5.40
C THR A 32 -17.13 -16.84 -5.70
N ALA A 33 -18.17 -17.64 -5.47
CA ALA A 33 -19.55 -17.17 -5.56
C ALA A 33 -19.69 -15.94 -4.67
N ALA A 34 -19.89 -14.76 -5.27
CA ALA A 34 -20.28 -13.58 -4.52
C ALA A 34 -21.62 -13.90 -3.86
N ALA A 35 -21.68 -13.83 -2.53
CA ALA A 35 -22.92 -14.02 -1.79
C ALA A 35 -24.00 -13.05 -2.32
N ALA A 36 -25.25 -13.51 -2.38
CA ALA A 36 -26.36 -12.65 -2.78
C ALA A 36 -26.42 -11.40 -1.87
N PRO A 37 -26.68 -10.21 -2.43
CA PRO A 37 -26.70 -8.97 -1.65
C PRO A 37 -27.79 -9.05 -0.56
N LYS A 38 -27.43 -8.70 0.67
CA LYS A 38 -28.36 -8.64 1.80
C LYS A 38 -29.14 -7.33 1.75
N VAL A 39 -30.46 -7.40 1.64
CA VAL A 39 -31.35 -6.24 1.75
C VAL A 39 -31.47 -5.84 3.23
N ALA A 40 -31.30 -4.56 3.52
CA ALA A 40 -31.57 -3.96 4.83
C ALA A 40 -32.13 -2.53 4.64
N PRO A 41 -32.82 -1.96 5.64
CA PRO A 41 -33.22 -0.56 5.64
C PRO A 41 -32.04 0.41 5.47
N LEU A 42 -32.34 1.63 5.02
CA LEU A 42 -31.34 2.70 4.95
C LEU A 42 -30.75 2.94 6.35
N GLY A 43 -29.43 2.84 6.47
CA GLY A 43 -28.70 3.01 7.74
C GLY A 43 -28.32 1.70 8.45
N ASP A 44 -28.92 0.57 8.08
CA ASP A 44 -28.70 -0.73 8.76
C ASP A 44 -27.71 -1.64 8.04
N TRP A 45 -27.04 -1.14 6.99
CA TRP A 45 -25.97 -1.88 6.35
C TRP A 45 -24.79 -1.99 7.31
N VAL A 46 -24.41 -3.23 7.60
CA VAL A 46 -23.22 -3.52 8.40
C VAL A 46 -22.01 -2.94 7.67
N SER A 47 -21.44 -1.88 8.25
CA SER A 47 -20.24 -1.23 7.73
C SER A 47 -19.01 -1.93 8.31
N PRO A 48 -18.04 -2.35 7.48
CA PRO A 48 -16.72 -2.77 7.97
C PRO A 48 -15.87 -1.58 8.45
N ILE A 49 -16.31 -0.34 8.21
CA ILE A 49 -15.65 0.90 8.63
C ILE A 49 -16.22 1.29 10.00
N SER A 50 -15.45 1.02 11.06
CA SER A 50 -15.79 1.42 12.44
C SER A 50 -15.37 2.87 12.71
N SER A 51 -15.95 3.50 13.75
CA SER A 51 -15.52 4.82 14.21
C SER A 51 -14.04 4.83 14.61
N GLU A 52 -13.57 3.76 15.25
CA GLU A 52 -12.15 3.59 15.61
C GLU A 52 -11.25 3.53 14.37
N LEU A 53 -11.68 2.88 13.28
CA LEU A 53 -10.92 2.83 12.04
C LEU A 53 -10.71 4.24 11.46
N ILE A 54 -11.73 5.09 11.53
CA ILE A 54 -11.66 6.47 11.03
C ILE A 54 -10.72 7.33 11.89
N THR A 55 -10.73 7.15 13.21
CA THR A 55 -9.96 8.00 14.13
C THR A 55 -8.50 7.56 14.31
N SER A 56 -8.20 6.27 14.20
CA SER A 56 -6.87 5.72 14.51
C SER A 56 -5.84 5.82 13.38
N ARG A 57 -6.26 6.10 12.13
CA ARG A 57 -5.38 5.95 10.95
C ARG A 57 -5.24 7.19 10.07
N THR A 58 -5.88 8.29 10.42
CA THR A 58 -5.94 9.44 9.51
C THR A 58 -4.78 10.38 9.78
N LEU A 59 -3.71 10.24 8.99
CA LEU A 59 -2.64 11.23 8.90
C LEU A 59 -3.15 12.46 8.14
N GLY A 60 -2.88 13.66 8.65
CA GLY A 60 -3.09 14.89 7.90
C GLY A 60 -1.81 15.28 7.17
N LEU A 61 -1.78 15.23 5.84
CA LEU A 61 -0.61 15.61 5.05
C LEU A 61 -0.77 17.04 4.52
N GLY A 62 0.28 17.84 4.61
CA GLY A 62 0.25 19.24 4.19
C GLY A 62 1.62 19.80 3.81
N SER A 63 1.60 21.00 3.22
CA SER A 63 2.79 21.82 2.94
C SER A 63 3.97 21.07 2.28
N PRO A 64 3.74 20.31 1.18
CA PRO A 64 4.82 19.60 0.52
C PRO A 64 5.82 20.58 -0.11
N THR A 65 7.11 20.32 0.07
CA THR A 65 8.20 21.11 -0.50
C THR A 65 9.21 20.19 -1.16
N VAL A 66 9.67 20.56 -2.36
CA VAL A 66 10.74 19.84 -3.08
C VAL A 66 12.01 20.67 -3.00
N LEU A 67 13.08 20.08 -2.47
CA LEU A 67 14.39 20.72 -2.34
C LEU A 67 15.24 20.50 -3.60
N PRO A 68 16.28 21.34 -3.84
CA PRO A 68 17.12 21.23 -5.03
C PRO A 68 17.87 19.90 -5.17
N ASP A 69 18.15 19.21 -4.07
CA ASP A 69 18.79 17.89 -4.04
C ASP A 69 17.83 16.72 -4.33
N GLY A 70 16.54 17.01 -4.55
CA GLY A 70 15.49 16.03 -4.80
C GLY A 70 14.82 15.49 -3.53
N THR A 71 15.21 15.96 -2.35
CA THR A 71 14.53 15.63 -1.09
C THR A 71 13.13 16.28 -1.09
N ILE A 72 12.13 15.53 -0.63
CA ILE A 72 10.75 16.01 -0.47
C ILE A 72 10.42 16.08 1.01
N THR A 73 9.96 17.23 1.49
CA THR A 73 9.47 17.38 2.88
C THR A 73 7.97 17.62 2.91
N TRP A 74 7.29 17.17 3.96
CA TRP A 74 5.88 17.48 4.22
C TRP A 74 5.60 17.59 5.70
N ALA A 75 4.53 18.31 6.04
CA ALA A 75 3.94 18.34 7.36
C ALA A 75 2.97 17.16 7.52
N GLU A 76 3.05 16.46 8.64
CA GLU A 76 2.21 15.30 8.96
C GLU A 76 1.58 15.46 10.35
N MET A 77 0.27 15.62 10.41
CA MET A 77 -0.51 15.61 11.65
C MET A 77 -0.79 14.17 12.06
N ARG A 78 -0.43 13.84 13.31
CA ARG A 78 -0.51 12.48 13.85
C ARG A 78 -1.47 12.41 15.05
N PRO A 79 -2.70 11.90 14.88
CA PRO A 79 -3.64 11.73 15.98
C PRO A 79 -3.08 10.85 17.11
N SER A 80 -2.30 9.83 16.77
CA SER A 80 -1.65 8.91 17.73
C SER A 80 -0.56 9.57 18.58
N GLU A 81 -0.07 10.75 18.20
CA GLU A 81 0.97 11.51 18.92
C GLU A 81 0.39 12.79 19.53
N GLY A 82 -0.82 12.70 20.08
CA GLY A 82 -1.51 13.84 20.70
C GLY A 82 -1.96 14.92 19.70
N GLY A 83 -2.08 14.56 18.41
CA GLY A 83 -2.47 15.49 17.36
C GLY A 83 -1.38 16.49 16.97
N ARG A 84 -0.13 16.24 17.34
CA ARG A 84 0.99 17.09 16.92
C ARG A 84 1.27 16.95 15.42
N THR A 85 1.84 17.99 14.84
CA THR A 85 2.35 18.00 13.48
C THR A 85 3.87 17.84 13.49
N VAL A 86 4.39 16.99 12.61
CA VAL A 86 5.84 16.77 12.40
C VAL A 86 6.23 17.10 10.97
N ILE A 87 7.51 17.37 10.74
CA ILE A 87 8.09 17.38 9.39
C ILE A 87 8.72 16.03 9.12
N VAL A 88 8.35 15.44 7.99
CA VAL A 88 8.94 14.22 7.45
C VAL A 88 9.72 14.60 6.20
N ALA A 89 10.87 13.96 5.98
CA ALA A 89 11.65 14.09 4.76
C ALA A 89 11.75 12.74 4.06
N ARG A 90 11.58 12.74 2.74
CA ARG A 90 11.85 11.61 1.85
C ARG A 90 13.02 11.95 0.94
N LEU A 91 14.06 11.13 1.02
CA LEU A 91 15.27 11.26 0.21
C LEU A 91 15.03 10.74 -1.23
N PRO A 92 15.91 11.09 -2.19
CA PRO A 92 15.82 10.60 -3.57
C PRO A 92 15.85 9.07 -3.71
N ASP A 93 16.48 8.37 -2.76
CA ASP A 93 16.52 6.89 -2.70
C ASP A 93 15.18 6.26 -2.25
N GLY A 94 14.22 7.10 -1.86
CA GLY A 94 12.89 6.70 -1.44
C GLY A 94 12.73 6.42 0.05
N SER A 95 13.81 6.46 0.83
CA SER A 95 13.74 6.39 2.29
C SER A 95 13.05 7.63 2.85
N ALA A 96 12.28 7.45 3.92
CA ALA A 96 11.59 8.54 4.59
C ALA A 96 11.78 8.44 6.11
N ALA A 97 11.97 9.59 6.76
CA ALA A 97 12.16 9.69 8.20
C ALA A 97 11.66 11.03 8.75
N ASP A 98 11.35 11.04 10.04
CA ASP A 98 10.99 12.25 10.75
C ASP A 98 12.22 13.16 10.90
N VAL A 99 12.05 14.43 10.52
CA VAL A 99 13.00 15.50 10.82
C VAL A 99 12.72 16.08 12.20
N THR A 100 11.44 16.15 12.58
CA THR A 100 11.05 16.57 13.93
C THR A 100 11.40 15.48 14.94
N PRO A 101 12.01 15.83 16.08
CA PRO A 101 12.29 14.87 17.15
C PRO A 101 11.06 14.09 17.65
N PRO A 102 11.28 12.95 18.36
CA PRO A 102 10.22 12.09 18.84
C PRO A 102 9.26 12.79 19.83
N PRO A 103 8.10 12.18 20.15
CA PRO A 103 7.04 12.83 20.92
C PRO A 103 7.45 13.35 22.30
N ASP A 104 8.44 12.71 22.94
CA ASP A 104 9.00 13.10 24.24
C ASP A 104 9.71 14.47 24.22
N SER A 105 10.08 14.97 23.05
CA SER A 105 10.58 16.34 22.85
C SER A 105 9.53 17.44 23.08
N GLY A 106 8.24 17.10 22.99
CA GLY A 106 7.13 18.06 23.07
C GLY A 106 7.02 19.01 21.84
N LEU A 107 7.76 18.77 20.76
CA LEU A 107 7.75 19.64 19.58
C LEU A 107 6.54 19.39 18.69
N ASN A 108 5.88 20.48 18.30
CA ASN A 108 4.68 20.48 17.46
C ASN A 108 4.77 21.58 16.39
N VAL A 109 4.94 21.19 15.13
CA VAL A 109 5.17 22.10 13.98
C VAL A 109 3.86 22.70 13.50
N ARG A 110 3.38 23.74 14.20
CA ARG A 110 2.06 24.33 13.94
C ARG A 110 2.04 25.82 14.31
N THR A 111 1.14 26.56 13.67
CA THR A 111 0.89 27.98 13.94
C THR A 111 -0.59 28.22 14.28
N ARG A 112 -0.89 29.41 14.81
CA ARG A 112 -2.27 29.96 14.93
C ARG A 112 -2.49 31.11 13.94
N VAL A 113 -1.79 31.12 12.80
CA VAL A 113 -2.00 32.16 11.79
C VAL A 113 -3.48 32.12 11.37
N HIS A 114 -4.18 33.24 11.61
CA HIS A 114 -5.64 33.35 11.43
C HIS A 114 -6.45 32.28 12.17
N GLU A 115 -5.92 31.67 13.23
CA GLU A 115 -6.46 30.49 13.95
C GLU A 115 -6.57 29.20 13.12
N TYR A 116 -6.35 29.27 11.80
CA TYR A 116 -6.38 28.12 10.89
C TYR A 116 -4.99 27.49 10.70
N GLY A 117 -3.93 28.26 10.91
CA GLY A 117 -2.54 27.83 10.71
C GLY A 117 -1.97 28.30 9.36
N GLY A 118 -0.87 27.67 8.96
CA GLY A 118 -0.11 27.98 7.75
C GLY A 118 1.25 28.60 8.04
N GLY A 119 2.19 28.42 7.10
CA GLY A 119 3.56 28.92 7.20
C GLY A 119 4.34 28.31 8.37
N GLU A 120 3.99 27.09 8.79
CA GLU A 120 4.52 26.46 10.00
C GLU A 120 6.00 26.08 9.92
N HIS A 121 6.56 25.95 8.71
CA HIS A 121 7.96 25.62 8.52
C HIS A 121 8.53 26.20 7.22
N LEU A 122 9.86 26.30 7.20
CA LEU A 122 10.67 26.64 6.04
C LEU A 122 11.96 25.84 6.07
N VAL A 123 12.32 25.24 4.94
CA VAL A 123 13.65 24.65 4.74
C VAL A 123 14.55 25.70 4.09
N LEU A 124 15.68 26.00 4.72
CA LEU A 124 16.67 26.96 4.24
C LEU A 124 17.55 26.34 3.15
N ALA A 125 18.22 27.19 2.37
CA ALA A 125 19.11 26.76 1.29
C ALA A 125 20.30 25.90 1.77
N ASP A 126 20.67 26.00 3.05
CA ASP A 126 21.71 25.18 3.68
C ASP A 126 21.17 23.88 4.32
N GLY A 127 19.89 23.56 4.08
CA GLY A 127 19.24 22.34 4.57
C GLY A 127 18.68 22.42 5.99
N ARG A 128 18.86 23.55 6.70
CA ARG A 128 18.27 23.70 8.03
C ARG A 128 16.76 23.92 7.95
N LEU A 129 16.03 23.27 8.86
CA LEU A 129 14.60 23.48 9.06
C LEU A 129 14.37 24.53 10.14
N VAL A 130 13.59 25.56 9.83
CA VAL A 130 13.04 26.52 10.80
C VAL A 130 11.55 26.31 10.87
N PHE A 131 10.98 26.33 12.08
CA PHE A 131 9.56 26.08 12.28
C PHE A 131 9.01 26.84 13.48
N SER A 132 7.68 26.99 13.51
CA SER A 132 6.95 27.48 14.67
C SER A 132 6.60 26.30 15.58
N ASN A 133 7.09 26.33 16.82
CA ASN A 133 6.67 25.38 17.83
C ASN A 133 5.35 25.83 18.49
N PHE A 134 4.33 24.99 18.41
CA PHE A 134 3.05 25.23 19.07
C PHE A 134 3.14 24.77 20.52
N ALA A 135 3.32 25.74 21.43
CA ALA A 135 3.34 25.56 22.88
C ALA A 135 2.19 26.32 23.55
#